data_AF-A0A644UYC1-F1
#
_entry.id   AF-A0A644UYC1-F1
#
_cell.length_a   1.000
_cell.length_b   1.000
_cell.length_c   1.000
_cell.angle_alpha   90.00
_cell.angle_beta   90.00
_cell.angle_gamma   90.00
#
_symmetry.space_group_name_H-M   'P 1'
#
loop_
_entity.id
_entity.type
_entity.pdbx_description
1 polymer ?
#
loop_
_entity_poly.entity_id
_entity_poly.type
_entity_poly.pdbx_seq_one_letter_code
_entity_poly.pdbx_strand_id
1 'polypeptide(L)'
;MGLAAINEAAGKGGRDAGSPQGIRSETPEKHMRYDTLLSRAVREFIAETATFHDPGMAAEDWAAQRQAYDRMAAHFHQGRPEGLVVTENRRAEVPLRRYGAPSPVTILFVHGGGFVLGGLESHDDLCAELAQRSGCQLVAVHWG
;
A
#
# COMPACT_ATOMS: atom_id res chain seq x y z
N MET A 1 -25.80 -10.37 -10.64
CA MET A 1 -24.60 -10.65 -11.45
C MET A 1 -23.40 -10.20 -10.62
N GLY A 2 -22.59 -11.00 -9.96
CA GLY A 2 -22.37 -12.44 -9.93
C GLY A 2 -20.88 -12.62 -9.56
N LEU A 3 -20.51 -12.39 -8.30
CA LEU A 3 -19.14 -12.51 -7.82
C LEU A 3 -18.93 -13.95 -7.30
N ALA A 4 -18.53 -14.83 -8.21
CA ALA A 4 -18.10 -16.18 -7.89
C ALA A 4 -17.11 -16.64 -8.96
N ALA A 5 -15.83 -16.70 -8.61
CA ALA A 5 -14.84 -17.65 -9.15
C ALA A 5 -13.41 -17.17 -8.83
N ILE A 6 -12.89 -17.52 -7.66
CA ILE A 6 -11.46 -17.81 -7.48
C ILE A 6 -11.32 -18.90 -6.42
N ASN A 7 -11.86 -20.08 -6.69
CA ASN A 7 -11.41 -21.30 -6.03
C ASN A 7 -11.87 -22.50 -6.85
N GLU A 8 -11.01 -23.00 -7.72
CA GLU A 8 -10.86 -24.42 -8.05
C GLU A 8 -9.90 -24.60 -9.24
N ALA A 9 -8.77 -25.27 -9.00
CA ALA A 9 -8.11 -26.08 -10.01
C ALA A 9 -7.42 -27.27 -9.34
N ALA A 10 -7.95 -28.44 -9.65
CA ALA A 10 -7.65 -29.76 -9.12
C ALA A 10 -6.20 -30.22 -9.28
N GLY A 11 -5.78 -31.05 -8.34
CA GLY A 11 -4.57 -31.84 -8.43
C GLY A 11 -4.61 -32.92 -9.51
N LYS A 12 -3.42 -33.37 -9.91
CA LYS A 12 -3.20 -34.65 -10.60
C LYS A 12 -1.99 -35.32 -9.98
N GLY A 13 -2.19 -36.55 -9.52
CA GLY A 13 -1.18 -37.37 -8.85
C GLY A 13 -0.13 -37.95 -9.80
N GLY A 14 1.09 -38.11 -9.27
CA GLY A 14 2.21 -38.87 -9.82
C GLY A 14 3.02 -39.46 -8.66
N ARG A 15 3.50 -40.69 -8.81
CA ARG A 15 3.94 -41.64 -7.75
C ARG A 15 5.36 -41.39 -7.18
N ASP A 16 5.45 -41.60 -5.87
CA ASP A 16 6.55 -42.01 -4.96
C ASP A 16 8.04 -41.72 -5.27
N ALA A 17 8.69 -41.01 -4.32
CA ALA A 17 9.92 -41.46 -3.66
C ALA A 17 10.07 -40.73 -2.31
N GLY A 18 10.41 -41.47 -1.25
CA GLY A 18 10.31 -41.05 0.16
C GLY A 18 11.04 -39.75 0.54
N SER A 19 10.45 -39.02 1.49
CA SER A 19 11.06 -37.88 2.19
C SER A 19 10.60 -37.86 3.65
N PRO A 20 11.42 -37.34 4.59
CA PRO A 20 11.22 -37.52 6.02
C PRO A 20 9.90 -36.89 6.47
N GLN A 21 9.23 -37.54 7.42
CA GLN A 21 7.96 -37.08 7.98
C GLN A 21 8.11 -35.68 8.59
N GLY A 22 7.78 -34.65 7.80
CA GLY A 22 7.65 -33.30 8.28
C GLY A 22 6.52 -33.22 9.30
N ILE A 23 6.77 -32.57 10.42
CA ILE A 23 5.78 -32.27 11.45
C ILE A 23 4.61 -31.56 10.76
N ARG A 24 3.51 -32.28 10.55
CA ARG A 24 2.25 -31.68 10.12
C ARG A 24 1.75 -30.88 11.31
N SER A 25 1.73 -29.55 11.17
CA SER A 25 0.96 -28.68 12.04
C SER A 25 -0.50 -29.14 12.00
N GLU A 26 -0.97 -29.82 13.04
CA GLU A 26 -2.38 -30.23 13.21
C GLU A 26 -3.27 -29.08 13.69
N THR A 27 -2.89 -27.83 13.45
CA THR A 27 -3.77 -26.69 13.71
C THR A 27 -4.56 -26.42 12.44
N PRO A 28 -5.91 -26.52 12.44
CA PRO A 28 -6.69 -26.06 11.29
C PRO A 28 -6.33 -24.59 11.08
N GLU A 29 -5.80 -24.25 9.90
CA GLU A 29 -5.64 -22.84 9.53
C GLU A 29 -7.01 -22.20 9.66
N LYS A 30 -7.15 -21.33 10.67
CA LYS A 30 -8.39 -20.60 10.93
C LYS A 30 -8.53 -19.60 9.78
N HIS A 31 -9.15 -20.06 8.69
CA HIS A 31 -9.40 -19.25 7.51
C HIS A 31 -10.19 -18.00 7.94
N MET A 32 -9.51 -16.86 7.98
CA MET A 32 -10.07 -15.63 8.49
C MET A 32 -11.07 -15.09 7.46
N ARG A 33 -12.34 -15.02 7.84
CA ARG A 33 -13.45 -14.56 6.99
C ARG A 33 -13.52 -13.03 6.95
N TYR A 34 -12.57 -12.40 6.25
CA TYR A 34 -12.50 -10.93 6.15
C TYR A 34 -13.76 -10.31 5.52
N ASP A 35 -14.43 -11.03 4.62
CA ASP A 35 -15.73 -10.66 4.05
C ASP A 35 -16.79 -10.36 5.12
N THR A 36 -16.77 -11.10 6.24
CA THR A 36 -17.70 -10.93 7.37
C THR A 36 -17.22 -9.96 8.45
N LEU A 37 -15.90 -9.71 8.54
CA LEU A 37 -15.29 -8.88 9.59
C LEU A 37 -15.16 -7.40 9.19
N LEU A 38 -15.00 -7.12 7.89
CA LEU A 38 -14.79 -5.77 7.42
C LEU A 38 -16.10 -5.00 7.30
N SER A 39 -16.05 -3.68 7.53
CA SER A 39 -17.21 -2.82 7.30
C SER A 39 -17.55 -2.78 5.81
N ARG A 40 -18.78 -2.34 5.50
CA ARG A 40 -19.20 -2.14 4.10
C ARG A 40 -18.26 -1.17 3.37
N ALA A 41 -17.94 -0.03 3.99
CA ALA A 41 -17.06 0.98 3.41
C ALA A 41 -15.67 0.42 3.08
N VAL A 42 -15.09 -0.39 3.98
CA VAL A 42 -13.78 -1.01 3.72
C VAL A 42 -13.85 -2.02 2.58
N ARG A 43 -14.94 -2.80 2.48
CA ARG A 43 -15.13 -3.73 1.35
C ARG A 43 -15.29 -2.99 0.01
N GLU A 44 -16.01 -1.87 0.00
CA GLU A 44 -16.16 -1.03 -1.20
C GLU A 44 -14.81 -0.44 -1.62
N PHE A 45 -14.03 0.08 -0.68
CA PHE A 45 -12.67 0.56 -0.92
C PHE A 45 -11.74 -0.53 -1.48
N ILE A 46 -11.80 -1.76 -0.93
CA ILE A 46 -11.02 -2.89 -1.44
C ILE A 46 -11.43 -3.24 -2.88
N ALA A 47 -12.73 -3.29 -3.16
CA ALA A 47 -13.23 -3.61 -4.50
C ALA A 47 -12.79 -2.56 -5.53
N GLU A 48 -12.84 -1.29 -5.17
CA GLU A 48 -12.37 -0.18 -6.00
C GLU A 48 -10.85 -0.23 -6.20
N THR A 49 -10.09 -0.45 -5.12
CA THR A 49 -8.62 -0.61 -5.16
C THR A 49 -8.19 -1.76 -6.08
N ALA A 50 -8.93 -2.87 -6.06
CA ALA A 50 -8.63 -4.03 -6.91
C ALA A 50 -8.72 -3.73 -8.42
N THR A 51 -9.44 -2.68 -8.82
CA THR A 51 -9.56 -2.30 -10.25
C THR A 51 -8.26 -1.75 -10.85
N PHE A 52 -7.30 -1.35 -10.01
CA PHE A 52 -5.99 -0.86 -10.46
C PHE A 52 -4.99 -1.98 -10.77
N HIS A 53 -5.28 -3.21 -10.34
CA HIS A 53 -4.41 -4.37 -10.52
C HIS A 53 -4.88 -5.25 -11.67
N ASP A 54 -3.97 -5.60 -12.57
CA ASP A 54 -4.23 -6.60 -13.61
C ASP A 54 -3.81 -8.00 -13.11
N PRO A 55 -4.74 -8.95 -12.94
CA PRO A 55 -4.40 -10.31 -12.50
C PRO A 55 -3.51 -11.07 -13.48
N GLY A 56 -3.41 -10.64 -14.74
CA GLY A 56 -2.49 -11.19 -15.74
C GLY A 56 -1.10 -10.54 -15.75
N MET A 57 -0.87 -9.50 -14.95
CA MET A 57 0.44 -8.84 -14.85
C MET A 57 1.48 -9.80 -14.28
N ALA A 58 2.65 -9.87 -14.92
CA ALA A 58 3.78 -10.63 -14.39
C ALA A 58 4.21 -10.05 -13.02
N ALA A 59 4.44 -10.92 -12.05
CA ALA A 59 4.79 -10.50 -10.69
C ALA A 59 6.12 -9.73 -10.63
N GLU A 60 7.01 -9.98 -11.59
CA GLU A 60 8.35 -9.41 -11.67
C GLU A 60 8.39 -8.08 -12.44
N ASP A 61 7.29 -7.67 -13.08
CA ASP A 61 7.21 -6.39 -13.80
C ASP A 61 7.01 -5.22 -12.81
N TRP A 62 8.05 -4.94 -12.04
CA TRP A 62 8.03 -3.89 -11.01
C TRP A 62 7.75 -2.50 -11.57
N ALA A 63 8.07 -2.25 -12.83
CA ALA A 63 7.76 -0.98 -13.48
C ALA A 63 6.24 -0.84 -13.68
N ALA A 64 5.58 -1.87 -14.21
CA ALA A 64 4.13 -1.88 -14.35
C ALA A 64 3.41 -1.84 -12.99
N GLN A 65 3.92 -2.59 -11.99
CA GLN A 65 3.39 -2.59 -10.62
C GLN A 65 3.48 -1.19 -9.98
N ARG A 66 4.61 -0.48 -10.13
CA ARG A 66 4.77 0.90 -9.67
C ARG A 66 3.78 1.84 -10.33
N GLN A 67 3.64 1.76 -11.65
CA GLN A 67 2.67 2.61 -12.38
C GLN A 67 1.22 2.33 -11.96
N ALA A 68 0.86 1.06 -11.71
CA ALA A 68 -0.46 0.71 -11.19
C ALA A 68 -0.72 1.33 -9.81
N TYR A 69 0.28 1.23 -8.93
CA TYR A 69 0.22 1.85 -7.60
C TYR A 69 0.13 3.38 -7.68
N ASP A 70 0.89 4.03 -8.56
CA ASP A 70 0.85 5.50 -8.73
C ASP A 70 -0.51 5.97 -9.24
N ARG A 71 -1.13 5.25 -10.17
CA ARG A 71 -2.50 5.54 -10.63
C ARG A 71 -3.53 5.39 -9.52
N MET A 72 -3.42 4.32 -8.74
CA MET A 72 -4.28 4.09 -7.58
C MET A 72 -4.14 5.23 -6.55
N ALA A 73 -2.90 5.63 -6.24
CA ALA A 73 -2.65 6.70 -5.29
C ALA A 73 -3.19 8.05 -5.78
N ALA A 74 -3.00 8.37 -7.07
CA ALA A 74 -3.57 9.57 -7.68
C ALA A 74 -5.11 9.57 -7.67
N HIS A 75 -5.74 8.41 -7.83
CA HIS A 75 -7.20 8.26 -7.78
C HIS A 75 -7.77 8.58 -6.39
N PHE A 76 -7.10 8.13 -5.33
CA PHE A 76 -7.56 8.35 -3.96
C PHE A 76 -7.09 9.68 -3.34
N HIS A 77 -6.24 10.45 -4.02
CA HIS A 77 -5.72 11.72 -3.52
C HIS A 77 -6.84 12.73 -3.25
N GLN A 78 -6.93 13.24 -2.02
CA GLN A 78 -7.99 14.16 -1.58
C GLN A 78 -7.58 15.65 -1.64
N GLY A 79 -6.38 15.95 -2.13
CA GLY A 79 -5.84 17.31 -2.09
C GLY A 79 -5.23 17.67 -0.74
N ARG A 80 -4.71 18.89 -0.67
CA ARG A 80 -4.10 19.45 0.54
C ARG A 80 -5.08 20.42 1.20
N PRO A 81 -5.02 20.56 2.54
CA PRO A 81 -5.73 21.64 3.20
C PRO A 81 -5.32 23.03 2.70
N GLU A 82 -6.28 23.96 2.66
CA GLU A 82 -6.05 25.33 2.20
C GLU A 82 -5.03 26.07 3.08
N GLY A 83 -4.13 26.82 2.45
CA GLY A 83 -3.12 27.63 3.15
C GLY A 83 -1.96 26.84 3.76
N LEU A 84 -1.95 25.50 3.66
CA LEU A 84 -0.81 24.71 4.12
C LEU A 84 0.42 24.98 3.24
N VAL A 85 1.49 25.48 3.86
CA VAL A 85 2.77 25.70 3.18
C VAL A 85 3.44 24.36 2.92
N VAL A 86 3.74 24.07 1.66
CA VAL A 86 4.49 22.89 1.24
C VAL A 86 5.72 23.33 0.46
N THR A 87 6.88 22.79 0.82
CA THR A 87 8.16 23.09 0.15
C THR A 87 8.89 21.81 -0.18
N GLU A 88 9.64 21.84 -1.27
CA GLU A 88 10.44 20.71 -1.71
C GLU A 88 11.92 21.06 -1.60
N ASN A 89 12.70 20.08 -1.14
CA ASN A 89 14.14 20.23 -1.06
C ASN A 89 14.82 18.87 -1.22
N ARG A 90 16.15 18.87 -1.22
CA ARG A 90 16.95 17.64 -1.22
C ARG A 90 17.96 17.67 -0.07
N ARG A 91 18.37 16.49 0.41
CA ARG A 91 19.49 16.29 1.34
C ARG A 91 20.26 15.05 0.92
N ALA A 92 21.56 15.19 0.67
CA ALA A 92 22.40 14.11 0.16
C ALA A 92 21.73 13.35 -1.02
N GLU A 93 21.24 14.12 -2.00
CA GLU A 93 20.50 13.64 -3.17
C GLU A 93 19.12 13.01 -2.91
N VAL A 94 18.72 12.78 -1.66
CA VAL A 94 17.40 12.27 -1.29
C VAL A 94 16.34 13.39 -1.41
N PRO A 95 15.29 13.24 -2.24
CA PRO A 95 14.17 14.18 -2.31
C PRO A 95 13.37 14.20 -1.00
N LEU A 96 12.99 15.40 -0.58
CA LEU A 96 12.22 15.67 0.61
C LEU A 96 11.07 16.62 0.28
N ARG A 97 9.90 16.41 0.90
CA ARG A 97 8.79 17.36 0.91
C ARG A 97 8.46 17.74 2.35
N ARG A 98 8.44 19.03 2.65
CA ARG A 98 8.12 19.56 3.98
C ARG A 98 6.73 20.18 3.96
N TYR A 99 5.93 19.87 4.96
CA TYR A 99 4.56 20.36 5.15
C TYR A 99 4.51 21.17 6.45
N GLY A 100 4.01 22.39 6.37
CA GLY A 100 3.91 23.31 7.51
C GLY A 100 5.18 24.11 7.79
N ALA A 101 5.01 25.17 8.58
CA ALA A 101 6.10 26.02 9.07
C ALA A 101 6.99 25.25 10.07
N PRO A 102 8.28 25.62 10.22
CA PRO A 102 9.15 25.03 11.23
C PRO A 102 8.54 25.09 12.64
N SER A 103 8.68 24.00 13.38
CA SER A 103 8.16 23.84 14.75
C SER A 103 9.21 23.20 15.66
N PRO A 104 9.10 23.31 17.00
CA PRO A 104 10.05 22.69 17.94
C PRO A 104 10.13 21.16 17.83
N VAL A 105 9.06 20.53 17.38
CA VAL A 105 8.98 19.08 17.10
C VAL A 105 8.77 18.91 15.60
N THR A 106 9.51 17.99 14.98
CA THR A 106 9.35 17.65 13.55
C THR A 106 8.96 16.18 13.41
N ILE A 107 7.98 15.90 12.57
CA ILE A 107 7.58 14.53 12.19
C ILE A 107 8.40 14.14 10.96
N LEU A 108 9.16 13.05 11.05
CA LEU A 108 9.78 12.42 9.89
C LEU A 108 8.84 11.35 9.36
N PHE A 109 8.37 11.51 8.11
CA PHE A 109 7.52 10.53 7.46
C PHE A 109 8.33 9.70 6.45
N VAL A 110 8.27 8.39 6.62
CA VAL A 110 8.87 7.39 5.73
C VAL A 110 7.71 6.57 5.20
N HIS A 111 7.42 6.68 3.90
CA HIS A 111 6.29 6.01 3.26
C HIS A 111 6.31 4.47 3.37
N GLY A 112 5.16 3.84 3.10
CA GLY A 112 5.08 2.40 2.98
C GLY A 112 5.51 1.90 1.60
N GLY A 113 4.96 0.75 1.19
CA GLY A 113 5.16 0.20 -0.17
C GLY A 113 6.17 -0.95 -0.26
N GLY A 114 6.49 -1.59 0.87
CA GLY A 114 7.34 -2.79 0.88
C GLY A 114 8.74 -2.57 0.31
N PHE A 115 9.26 -1.35 0.40
CA PHE A 115 10.53 -0.91 -0.21
C PHE A 115 10.57 -0.92 -1.74
N VAL A 116 9.44 -1.15 -2.41
CA VAL A 116 9.34 -1.23 -3.87
C VAL A 116 8.38 -0.19 -4.44
N LEU A 117 7.34 0.20 -3.72
CA LEU A 117 6.28 1.08 -4.22
C LEU A 117 6.24 2.41 -3.48
N GLY A 118 5.60 3.40 -4.12
CA GLY A 118 5.32 4.71 -3.54
C GLY A 118 6.42 5.75 -3.70
N GLY A 119 6.08 6.97 -3.30
CA GLY A 119 6.93 8.15 -3.37
C GLY A 119 6.26 9.34 -2.69
N LEU A 120 6.74 10.55 -2.96
CA LEU A 120 6.19 11.77 -2.35
C LEU A 120 4.73 12.02 -2.72
N GLU A 121 4.30 11.64 -3.92
CA GLU A 121 2.93 11.84 -4.37
C GLU A 121 1.94 10.86 -3.74
N SER A 122 2.36 9.63 -3.42
CA SER A 122 1.41 8.58 -3.03
C SER A 122 0.85 8.74 -1.61
N HIS A 123 1.43 9.63 -0.81
CA HIS A 123 1.01 9.92 0.56
C HIS A 123 0.92 11.44 0.81
N ASP A 124 0.80 12.24 -0.26
CA ASP A 124 0.88 13.70 -0.18
C ASP A 124 -0.23 14.32 0.69
N ASP A 125 -1.47 13.92 0.44
CA ASP A 125 -2.65 14.36 1.17
C ASP A 125 -2.65 13.88 2.63
N LEU A 126 -2.26 12.62 2.88
CA LEU A 126 -2.06 12.08 4.23
C LEU A 126 -1.01 12.89 5.00
N CYS A 127 0.14 13.17 4.38
CA CYS A 127 1.20 13.98 5.00
C CYS A 127 0.74 15.40 5.30
N ALA A 128 0.00 16.01 4.37
CA ALA A 128 -0.56 17.34 4.52
C ALA A 128 -1.57 17.40 5.68
N GLU A 129 -2.48 16.42 5.75
CA GLU A 129 -3.47 16.31 6.81
C GLU A 129 -2.82 16.08 8.18
N LEU A 130 -1.82 15.19 8.26
CA LEU A 130 -1.08 14.94 9.50
C LEU A 130 -0.34 16.19 9.99
N ALA A 131 0.32 16.93 9.09
CA ALA A 131 1.00 18.17 9.43
C ALA A 131 0.02 19.21 9.98
N GLN A 132 -1.12 19.40 9.30
CA GLN A 132 -2.15 20.34 9.74
C GLN A 132 -2.75 19.95 11.09
N ARG A 133 -3.17 18.69 11.26
CA ARG A 133 -3.84 18.22 12.48
C ARG A 133 -2.90 18.18 13.69
N SER A 134 -1.62 17.88 13.48
CA SER A 134 -0.63 17.84 14.57
C SER A 134 -0.07 19.22 14.93
N GLY A 135 -0.16 20.21 14.03
CA GLY A 135 0.51 21.51 14.17
C GLY A 135 2.05 21.42 14.13
N CYS A 136 2.60 20.25 13.81
CA CYS A 136 4.05 20.05 13.67
C CYS A 136 4.44 20.10 12.19
N GLN A 137 5.64 20.62 11.92
CA GLN A 137 6.27 20.42 10.62
C GLN A 137 6.44 18.93 10.37
N LEU A 138 6.04 18.48 9.19
CA LEU A 138 6.26 17.13 8.72
C LEU A 138 7.25 17.16 7.55
N VAL A 139 8.22 16.25 7.54
CA VAL A 139 9.18 16.06 6.45
C VAL A 139 9.01 14.65 5.91
N ALA A 140 8.46 14.52 4.70
CA ALA A 140 8.39 13.26 3.97
C ALA A 140 9.69 13.02 3.20
N VAL A 141 10.17 11.78 3.25
CA VAL A 141 11.41 11.33 2.59
C VAL A 141 11.07 10.41 1.44
N HIS A 142 11.81 10.52 0.33
CA HIS A 142 11.74 9.57 -0.77
C HIS A 142 13.12 8.92 -0.99
N TRP A 143 13.24 7.62 -0.68
CA TRP A 143 14.51 6.90 -0.61
C TRP A 143 14.76 5.89 -1.75
N GLY A 144 13.94 5.89 -2.81
CA GLY A 144 14.00 4.86 -3.85
C GLY A 144 13.61 5.35 -5.23
#